data_AF-A0A2K8DQQ5-F1
#
_entry.id   AF-A0A2K8DQQ5-F1
#
_cell.length_a   1.000
_cell.length_b   1.000
_cell.length_c   1.000
_cell.angle_alpha   90.00
_cell.angle_beta   90.00
_cell.angle_gamma   90.00
#
_symmetry.space_group_name_H-M   'P 1'
#
loop_
_entity.id
_entity.type
_entity.pdbx_description
1 polymer ?
#
loop_
_entity_poly.entity_id
_entity_poly.type
_entity_poly.pdbx_seq_one_letter_code
_entity_poly.pdbx_strand_id
1 'polypeptide(L)'
;GQPEDSPSWQYAGHDINYLAATGVLDILPNRLPPINIVADFAGGGLLCAFGILLALRRRDMTNRGEVIDCNMVQGVTYLSSFIFAMMSKDTPFLNDRKGCGGILRYESHFYNVYETLDGRHLAVGAIERKFYQKFLEGMGVEDDEDFIIGHADSSRWPRLIERSKNIIKQKRLDEWMGIFDLRES
;
A
#
# COMPACT_ATOMS: atom_id res chain seq x y z
N GLY A 1 15.07 15.16 -9.95
CA GLY A 1 13.60 15.06 -9.80
C GLY A 1 13.03 14.18 -10.89
N GLN A 2 13.01 14.71 -12.11
CA GLN A 2 12.87 13.94 -13.35
C GLN A 2 14.22 13.36 -13.81
N PRO A 3 14.26 12.40 -14.75
CA PRO A 3 15.48 11.98 -15.45
C PRO A 3 16.07 13.09 -16.34
N GLU A 4 17.40 13.14 -16.50
CA GLU A 4 18.09 14.18 -17.28
C GLU A 4 17.72 14.17 -18.78
N ASP A 5 17.41 13.00 -19.33
CA ASP A 5 17.01 12.79 -20.72
C ASP A 5 15.50 13.02 -20.97
N SER A 6 14.73 13.33 -19.93
CA SER A 6 13.30 13.56 -20.07
C SER A 6 12.98 14.95 -20.63
N PRO A 7 11.94 15.10 -21.48
CA PRO A 7 11.49 16.42 -21.96
C PRO A 7 11.09 17.39 -20.83
N SER A 8 10.78 16.87 -19.64
CA SER A 8 10.36 17.62 -18.45
C SER A 8 11.48 17.85 -17.44
N TRP A 9 12.75 17.52 -17.77
CA TRP A 9 13.90 17.67 -16.87
C TRP A 9 14.00 19.05 -16.22
N GLN A 10 13.78 20.11 -17.02
CA GLN A 10 13.90 21.50 -16.57
C GLN A 10 12.67 22.02 -15.82
N TYR A 11 11.61 21.22 -15.70
CA TYR A 11 10.38 21.66 -15.06
C TYR A 11 10.50 21.57 -13.54
N ALA A 12 10.12 22.64 -12.86
CA ALA A 12 10.00 22.65 -11.41
C ALA A 12 8.92 21.67 -10.95
N GLY A 13 9.15 21.00 -9.83
CA GLY A 13 8.21 20.08 -9.22
C GLY A 13 8.60 19.70 -7.80
N HIS A 14 7.65 19.14 -7.08
CA HIS A 14 7.80 18.54 -5.75
C HIS A 14 7.32 17.09 -5.76
N ASP A 15 7.44 16.40 -4.63
CA ASP A 15 7.04 15.01 -4.42
C ASP A 15 5.76 14.61 -5.17
N ILE A 16 4.66 15.37 -4.98
CA ILE A 16 3.37 15.09 -5.63
C ILE A 16 3.42 15.13 -7.16
N ASN A 17 4.23 16.01 -7.76
CA ASN A 17 4.39 16.09 -9.21
C ASN A 17 5.14 14.86 -9.74
N TYR A 18 6.13 14.37 -9.01
CA TYR A 18 6.89 13.18 -9.38
C TYR A 18 6.06 11.91 -9.19
N LEU A 19 5.23 11.83 -8.14
CA LEU A 19 4.23 10.78 -7.97
C LEU A 19 3.23 10.76 -9.13
N ALA A 20 2.73 11.93 -9.54
CA ALA A 20 1.82 12.03 -10.68
C ALA A 20 2.49 11.54 -11.98
N ALA A 21 3.75 11.91 -12.21
CA ALA A 21 4.51 11.49 -13.40
C ALA A 21 4.71 9.96 -13.49
N THR A 22 4.72 9.26 -12.36
CA THR A 22 4.87 7.79 -12.30
C THR A 22 3.56 7.02 -12.43
N GLY A 23 2.41 7.69 -12.35
CA GLY A 23 1.10 7.05 -12.24
C GLY A 23 0.75 6.52 -10.84
N VAL A 24 1.69 6.57 -9.87
CA VAL A 24 1.43 6.11 -8.50
C VAL A 24 0.34 6.93 -7.82
N LEU A 25 0.26 8.24 -8.11
CA LEU A 25 -0.78 9.08 -7.53
C LEU A 25 -2.20 8.60 -7.87
N ASP A 26 -2.42 8.02 -9.06
CA ASP A 26 -3.74 7.60 -9.51
C ASP A 26 -4.23 6.31 -8.83
N ILE A 27 -3.31 5.52 -8.27
CA ILE A 27 -3.64 4.26 -7.58
C ILE A 27 -3.79 4.44 -6.06
N LEU A 28 -3.49 5.62 -5.53
CA LEU A 28 -3.69 5.92 -4.12
C LEU A 28 -5.17 6.25 -3.83
N PRO A 29 -5.73 5.80 -2.70
CA PRO A 29 -7.09 6.16 -2.30
C PRO A 29 -7.29 7.68 -2.31
N ASN A 30 -8.35 8.14 -2.98
CA ASN A 30 -8.68 9.56 -3.15
C ASN A 30 -7.56 10.43 -3.76
N ARG A 31 -6.54 9.83 -4.38
CA ARG A 31 -5.33 10.53 -4.86
C ARG A 31 -4.66 11.37 -3.78
N LEU A 32 -4.75 10.95 -2.52
CA LEU A 32 -4.10 11.60 -1.39
C LEU A 32 -2.77 10.89 -1.15
N PRO A 33 -1.63 11.49 -1.53
CA PRO A 33 -0.35 10.92 -1.18
C PRO A 33 -0.15 11.00 0.34
N PRO A 34 0.54 10.04 0.96
CA PRO A 34 1.13 10.32 2.27
C PRO A 34 1.97 11.60 2.13
N ILE A 35 2.18 12.34 3.24
CA ILE A 35 3.24 13.37 3.30
C ILE A 35 4.50 12.83 2.61
N ASN A 36 5.33 13.69 2.01
CA ASN A 36 6.43 13.44 1.02
C ASN A 36 7.42 12.26 1.26
N ILE A 37 6.94 11.09 1.65
CA ILE A 37 7.65 9.87 2.04
C ILE A 37 7.98 9.05 0.82
N VAL A 38 7.14 9.09 -0.21
CA VAL A 38 7.25 8.16 -1.33
C VAL A 38 8.26 8.66 -2.36
N ALA A 39 8.18 9.91 -2.82
CA ALA A 39 9.12 10.42 -3.82
C ALA A 39 10.36 11.03 -3.18
N ASP A 40 10.24 12.00 -2.27
CA ASP A 40 11.42 12.68 -1.70
C ASP A 40 12.30 11.72 -0.89
N PHE A 41 11.70 10.89 -0.03
CA PHE A 41 12.45 10.00 0.87
C PHE A 41 12.72 8.61 0.27
N ALA A 42 11.69 7.80 0.02
CA ALA A 42 11.88 6.40 -0.39
C ALA A 42 12.42 6.26 -1.82
N GLY A 43 11.80 6.95 -2.79
CA GLY A 43 12.20 6.91 -4.19
C GLY A 43 13.40 7.80 -4.53
N GLY A 44 13.65 8.84 -3.73
CA GLY A 44 14.76 9.78 -3.93
C GLY A 44 15.91 9.53 -2.97
N GLY A 45 15.78 10.04 -1.74
CA GLY A 45 16.86 10.08 -0.76
C GLY A 45 17.47 8.72 -0.45
N LEU A 46 16.65 7.69 -0.21
CA LEU A 46 17.14 6.35 0.13
C LEU A 46 17.87 5.69 -1.05
N LEU A 47 17.34 5.79 -2.27
CA LEU A 47 18.00 5.24 -3.46
C LEU A 47 19.29 5.98 -3.80
N CYS A 48 19.33 7.31 -3.60
CA CYS A 48 20.55 8.09 -3.75
C CYS A 48 21.62 7.64 -2.75
N ALA A 49 21.26 7.51 -1.46
CA ALA A 49 22.15 7.02 -0.42
C ALA A 49 22.66 5.60 -0.74
N PHE A 50 21.77 4.72 -1.21
CA PHE A 50 22.14 3.36 -1.63
C PHE A 50 23.13 3.37 -2.80
N GLY A 51 22.88 4.21 -3.82
CA GLY A 51 23.82 4.41 -4.94
C GLY A 51 25.19 4.89 -4.47
N ILE A 52 25.26 5.81 -3.50
CA ILE A 52 26.51 6.29 -2.91
C ILE A 52 27.26 5.14 -2.22
N LEU A 53 26.57 4.31 -1.43
CA LEU A 53 27.19 3.15 -0.78
C LEU A 53 27.76 2.15 -1.80
N LEU A 54 27.03 1.89 -2.89
CA LEU A 54 27.51 1.03 -3.97
C LEU A 54 28.73 1.62 -4.70
N ALA A 55 28.73 2.93 -4.97
CA ALA A 55 29.86 3.62 -5.59
C ALA A 55 31.10 3.60 -4.69
N LEU A 56 30.93 3.80 -3.37
CA LEU A 56 32.03 3.67 -2.40
C LEU A 56 32.59 2.25 -2.39
N ARG A 57 31.71 1.24 -2.38
CA ARG A 57 32.14 -0.17 -2.45
C ARG A 57 32.93 -0.45 -3.73
N ARG A 58 32.49 0.09 -4.87
CA ARG A 58 33.20 -0.06 -6.15
C ARG A 58 34.52 0.70 -6.19
N ARG A 59 34.57 1.89 -5.59
CA ARG A 59 35.80 2.67 -5.44
C ARG A 59 36.85 1.89 -4.67
N ASP A 60 36.47 1.19 -3.59
CA ASP A 60 37.43 0.39 -2.81
C ASP A 60 38.06 -0.75 -3.64
N MET A 61 37.39 -1.23 -4.69
CA MET A 61 37.89 -2.27 -5.58
C MET A 61 38.65 -1.71 -6.79
N THR A 62 38.29 -0.53 -7.26
CA THR A 62 38.75 0.02 -8.55
C THR A 62 39.62 1.28 -8.44
N ASN A 63 39.67 1.90 -7.26
CA ASN A 63 40.24 3.23 -7.00
C ASN A 63 39.68 4.35 -7.89
N ARG A 64 38.46 4.19 -8.43
CA ARG A 64 37.78 5.21 -9.24
C ARG A 64 36.46 5.63 -8.59
N GLY A 65 36.19 6.93 -8.62
CA GLY A 65 34.87 7.47 -8.30
C GLY A 65 33.92 7.37 -9.50
N GLU A 66 32.62 7.54 -9.25
CA GLU A 66 31.58 7.49 -10.27
C GLU A 66 30.53 8.58 -10.02
N VAL A 67 29.84 9.00 -11.07
CA VAL A 67 28.67 9.87 -10.98
C VAL A 67 27.45 8.98 -10.82
N ILE A 68 26.62 9.28 -9.82
CA ILE A 68 25.36 8.58 -9.59
C ILE A 68 24.24 9.50 -10.05
N ASP A 69 23.57 9.12 -11.13
CA ASP A 69 22.30 9.73 -11.50
C ASP A 69 21.18 9.04 -10.69
N CYS A 70 20.52 9.84 -9.85
CA CYS A 70 19.37 9.40 -9.08
C CYS A 70 18.25 10.43 -9.24
N ASN A 71 17.08 9.96 -9.66
CA ASN A 71 15.89 10.77 -9.76
C ASN A 71 14.69 10.07 -9.14
N MET A 72 13.80 10.89 -8.57
CA MET A 72 12.64 10.41 -7.82
C MET A 72 11.67 9.64 -8.71
N VAL A 73 11.52 10.02 -9.98
CA VAL A 73 10.59 9.36 -10.90
C VAL A 73 11.00 7.90 -11.14
N GLN A 74 12.26 7.63 -11.46
CA GLN A 74 12.75 6.25 -11.62
C GLN A 74 12.67 5.48 -10.30
N GLY A 75 12.99 6.12 -9.18
CA GLY A 75 12.92 5.47 -7.88
C GLY A 75 11.52 5.09 -7.45
N VAL A 76 10.56 6.00 -7.61
CA VAL A 76 9.13 5.70 -7.36
C VAL A 76 8.65 4.62 -8.32
N THR A 77 9.01 4.69 -9.60
CA THR A 77 8.66 3.65 -10.60
C THR A 77 9.18 2.28 -10.19
N TYR A 78 10.40 2.20 -9.66
CA TYR A 78 10.95 0.97 -9.09
C TYR A 78 10.14 0.48 -7.90
N LEU A 79 9.84 1.35 -6.92
CA LEU A 79 9.05 0.99 -5.73
C LEU A 79 7.64 0.49 -6.10
N SER A 80 7.03 1.05 -7.14
CA SER A 80 5.69 0.67 -7.61
C SER A 80 5.69 -0.45 -8.64
N SER A 81 6.86 -0.95 -9.05
CA SER A 81 6.98 -1.94 -10.13
C SER A 81 6.16 -3.20 -9.89
N PHE A 82 6.16 -3.73 -8.65
CA PHE A 82 5.34 -4.86 -8.26
C PHE A 82 3.84 -4.55 -8.38
N ILE A 83 3.40 -3.37 -7.94
CA ILE A 83 1.98 -2.98 -7.99
C ILE A 83 1.53 -2.83 -9.45
N PHE A 84 2.33 -2.20 -10.30
CA PHE A 84 2.01 -2.07 -11.73
C PHE A 84 2.06 -3.41 -12.45
N ALA A 85 2.99 -4.29 -12.09
CA ALA A 85 3.00 -5.66 -12.59
C ALA A 85 1.72 -6.41 -12.18
N MET A 86 1.15 -6.15 -11.00
CA MET A 86 -0.14 -6.72 -10.62
C MET A 86 -1.32 -6.16 -11.41
N MET A 87 -1.26 -4.90 -11.86
CA MET A 87 -2.32 -4.27 -12.66
C MET A 87 -2.26 -4.61 -14.16
N SER A 88 -1.18 -5.22 -14.62
CA SER A 88 -1.00 -5.47 -16.04
C SER A 88 -2.02 -6.48 -16.56
N LYS A 89 -2.53 -6.26 -17.78
CA LYS A 89 -3.41 -7.21 -18.47
C LYS A 89 -2.73 -8.56 -18.72
N ASP A 90 -1.40 -8.58 -18.74
CA ASP A 90 -0.57 -9.75 -19.04
C ASP A 90 -0.27 -10.62 -17.81
N THR A 91 -0.76 -10.23 -16.63
CA THR A 91 -0.66 -11.00 -15.38
C THR A 91 -2.05 -11.28 -14.79
N PRO A 92 -2.91 -12.08 -15.45
CA PRO A 92 -4.30 -12.28 -15.06
C PRO A 92 -4.49 -12.75 -13.60
N PHE A 93 -3.53 -13.50 -13.06
CA PHE A 93 -3.56 -13.98 -11.67
C PHE A 93 -3.43 -12.85 -10.63
N LEU A 94 -2.78 -11.74 -10.99
CA LEU A 94 -2.60 -10.57 -10.13
C LEU A 94 -3.56 -9.42 -10.47
N ASN A 95 -4.07 -9.42 -11.70
CA ASN A 95 -4.96 -8.41 -12.29
C ASN A 95 -6.45 -8.70 -12.08
N ASP A 96 -6.80 -9.79 -11.40
CA ASP A 96 -8.19 -9.96 -11.02
C ASP A 96 -8.54 -8.86 -10.01
N ARG A 97 -9.50 -7.99 -10.36
CA ARG A 97 -10.20 -7.13 -9.38
C ARG A 97 -10.90 -7.97 -8.29
N LYS A 98 -10.87 -9.31 -8.42
CA LYS A 98 -11.25 -10.29 -7.41
C LYS A 98 -10.09 -10.92 -6.62
N GLY A 99 -8.83 -10.54 -6.87
CA GLY A 99 -7.61 -11.08 -6.22
C GLY A 99 -6.77 -10.04 -5.46
N CYS A 100 -5.47 -10.35 -5.25
CA CYS A 100 -4.51 -9.54 -4.47
C CYS A 100 -4.42 -8.06 -4.88
N GLY A 101 -4.69 -7.75 -6.16
CA GLY A 101 -4.62 -6.39 -6.68
C GLY A 101 -5.61 -5.40 -6.06
N GLY A 102 -6.81 -5.85 -5.69
CA GLY A 102 -7.81 -5.04 -4.96
C GLY A 102 -7.61 -5.08 -3.44
N ILE A 103 -7.13 -6.21 -2.90
CA ILE A 103 -6.87 -6.37 -1.46
C ILE A 103 -5.90 -5.30 -0.97
N LEU A 104 -4.75 -5.12 -1.64
CA LEU A 104 -3.71 -4.16 -1.23
C LEU A 104 -4.05 -2.69 -1.55
N ARG A 105 -5.24 -2.41 -2.12
CA ARG A 105 -5.74 -1.06 -2.45
C ARG A 105 -6.77 -0.51 -1.47
N TYR A 106 -6.95 -1.17 -0.32
CA TYR A 106 -8.03 -0.85 0.61
C TYR A 106 -9.44 -1.11 0.04
N GLU A 107 -9.58 -1.97 -0.96
CA GLU A 107 -10.87 -2.27 -1.62
C GLU A 107 -11.60 -3.47 -0.99
N SER A 108 -10.95 -4.19 -0.06
CA SER A 108 -11.56 -5.31 0.67
C SER A 108 -11.97 -4.90 2.08
N HIS A 109 -12.94 -5.59 2.67
CA HIS A 109 -13.37 -5.30 4.05
C HIS A 109 -12.40 -5.82 5.13
N PHE A 110 -11.47 -6.70 4.74
CA PHE A 110 -10.44 -7.26 5.62
C PHE A 110 -9.05 -6.66 5.39
N TYR A 111 -8.92 -5.68 4.49
CA TYR A 111 -7.75 -4.84 4.36
C TYR A 111 -8.23 -3.40 4.19
N ASN A 112 -8.52 -2.73 5.31
CA ASN A 112 -9.16 -1.41 5.31
C ASN A 112 -8.86 -0.62 6.60
N VAL A 113 -9.28 0.65 6.62
CA VAL A 113 -9.25 1.49 7.83
C VAL A 113 -10.67 1.92 8.17
N TYR A 114 -11.09 1.64 9.40
CA TYR A 114 -12.44 1.90 9.89
C TYR A 114 -12.46 2.86 11.06
N GLU A 115 -13.36 3.83 11.04
CA GLU A 115 -13.61 4.73 12.17
C GLU A 115 -14.33 3.98 13.32
N THR A 116 -13.82 4.12 14.54
CA THR A 116 -14.38 3.54 15.78
C THR A 116 -15.35 4.51 16.47
N LEU A 117 -16.03 4.04 17.52
CA LEU A 117 -17.02 4.85 18.27
C LEU A 117 -16.46 6.19 18.78
N ASP A 118 -15.18 6.22 19.14
CA ASP A 118 -14.48 7.39 19.67
C ASP A 118 -13.78 8.25 18.61
N GLY A 119 -14.10 8.06 17.32
CA GLY A 119 -13.54 8.83 16.19
C GLY A 119 -12.07 8.51 15.87
N ARG A 120 -11.48 7.52 16.56
CA ARG A 120 -10.19 6.93 16.22
C ARG A 120 -10.37 5.92 15.09
N HIS A 121 -9.28 5.37 14.58
CA HIS A 121 -9.33 4.48 13.43
C HIS A 121 -8.68 3.12 13.76
N LEU A 122 -9.37 2.04 13.43
CA LEU A 122 -8.87 0.68 13.45
C LEU A 122 -8.37 0.31 12.04
N ALA A 123 -7.09 -0.02 11.92
CA ALA A 123 -6.54 -0.60 10.70
C ALA A 123 -6.69 -2.12 10.72
N VAL A 124 -7.26 -2.68 9.66
CA VAL A 124 -7.48 -4.12 9.49
C VAL A 124 -6.62 -4.60 8.32
N GLY A 125 -5.88 -5.68 8.52
CA GLY A 125 -5.01 -6.31 7.52
C GLY A 125 -5.07 -7.83 7.60
N ALA A 126 -6.28 -8.39 7.65
CA ALA A 126 -6.57 -9.80 7.86
C ALA A 126 -6.66 -10.57 6.53
N ILE A 127 -5.59 -10.57 5.74
CA ILE A 127 -5.57 -11.18 4.39
C ILE A 127 -5.57 -12.71 4.47
N GLU A 128 -4.68 -13.28 5.27
CA GLU A 128 -4.53 -14.72 5.42
C GLU A 128 -5.74 -15.33 6.12
N ARG A 129 -6.22 -16.48 5.62
CA ARG A 129 -7.44 -17.13 6.09
C ARG A 129 -7.54 -17.26 7.62
N LYS A 130 -6.43 -17.60 8.29
CA LYS A 130 -6.37 -17.71 9.77
C LYS A 130 -6.60 -16.37 10.48
N PHE A 131 -6.11 -15.26 9.92
CA PHE A 131 -6.32 -13.93 10.48
C PHE A 131 -7.72 -13.42 10.13
N TYR A 132 -8.19 -13.71 8.92
CA TYR A 132 -9.56 -13.40 8.51
C TYR A 132 -10.59 -14.05 9.42
N GLN A 133 -10.42 -15.33 9.73
CA GLN A 133 -11.29 -16.03 10.67
C GLN A 133 -11.32 -15.35 12.06
N LYS A 134 -10.16 -15.03 12.63
CA LYS A 134 -10.08 -14.29 13.90
C LYS A 134 -10.73 -12.90 13.82
N PHE A 135 -10.63 -12.24 12.67
CA PHE A 135 -11.31 -10.97 12.44
C PHE A 135 -12.83 -11.12 12.44
N LEU A 136 -13.36 -12.16 11.81
CA LEU A 136 -14.80 -12.46 11.84
C LEU A 136 -15.28 -12.81 13.26
N GLU A 137 -14.53 -13.65 13.98
CA GLU A 137 -14.81 -14.02 15.38
C GLU A 137 -14.83 -12.78 16.28
N GLY A 138 -13.86 -11.88 16.15
CA GLY A 138 -13.82 -10.64 16.93
C GLY A 138 -14.97 -9.68 16.60
N MET A 139 -15.47 -9.71 15.35
CA MET A 139 -16.66 -8.95 14.95
C MET A 139 -17.98 -9.65 15.30
N GLY A 140 -17.96 -10.92 15.70
CA GLY A 140 -19.16 -11.73 15.95
C GLY A 140 -19.96 -12.07 14.69
N VAL A 141 -19.27 -12.31 13.57
CA VAL A 141 -19.87 -12.64 12.26
C VAL A 141 -19.22 -13.86 11.61
N GLU A 142 -18.58 -14.71 12.40
CA GLU A 142 -17.89 -15.93 11.97
C GLU A 142 -18.80 -16.94 11.26
N ASP A 143 -20.09 -16.96 11.61
CA ASP A 143 -21.10 -17.83 11.00
C ASP A 143 -21.87 -17.16 9.84
N ASP A 144 -21.55 -15.91 9.50
CA ASP A 144 -22.21 -15.18 8.42
C ASP A 144 -21.66 -15.61 7.05
N GLU A 145 -22.48 -16.36 6.29
CA GLU A 145 -22.10 -16.86 4.96
C GLU A 145 -21.61 -15.77 4.00
N ASP A 146 -22.13 -14.54 4.12
CA ASP A 146 -21.72 -13.45 3.25
C ASP A 146 -20.28 -13.01 3.53
N PHE A 147 -19.92 -12.93 4.81
CA PHE A 147 -18.54 -12.68 5.22
C PHE A 147 -17.64 -13.87 4.83
N ILE A 148 -18.06 -15.12 5.05
CA ILE A 148 -17.25 -16.29 4.70
C ILE A 148 -16.93 -16.30 3.19
N ILE A 149 -17.95 -16.17 2.34
CA ILE A 149 -17.78 -16.15 0.87
C ILE A 149 -17.02 -14.90 0.43
N GLY A 150 -17.27 -13.77 1.09
CA GLY A 150 -16.65 -12.49 0.81
C GLY A 150 -15.13 -12.46 0.94
N HIS A 151 -14.50 -13.46 1.58
CA HIS A 151 -13.03 -13.59 1.59
C HIS A 151 -12.47 -13.77 0.18
N ALA A 152 -13.18 -14.53 -0.67
CA ALA A 152 -12.75 -14.88 -2.02
C ALA A 152 -13.56 -14.19 -3.13
N ASP A 153 -14.71 -13.59 -2.82
CA ASP A 153 -15.62 -12.98 -3.80
C ASP A 153 -15.68 -11.46 -3.64
N SER A 154 -14.89 -10.73 -4.44
CA SER A 154 -14.85 -9.26 -4.36
C SER A 154 -16.12 -8.55 -4.80
N SER A 155 -17.04 -9.24 -5.49
CA SER A 155 -18.34 -8.64 -5.82
C SER A 155 -19.15 -8.29 -4.56
N ARG A 156 -18.81 -8.90 -3.42
CA ARG A 156 -19.44 -8.65 -2.11
C ARG A 156 -18.75 -7.55 -1.31
N TRP A 157 -17.50 -7.20 -1.62
CA TRP A 157 -16.71 -6.26 -0.81
C TRP A 157 -17.37 -4.91 -0.55
N PRO A 158 -18.01 -4.23 -1.53
CA PRO A 158 -18.65 -2.93 -1.26
C PRO A 158 -19.70 -3.01 -0.15
N ARG A 159 -20.52 -4.06 -0.13
CA ARG A 159 -21.51 -4.28 0.93
C ARG A 159 -20.83 -4.66 2.25
N LEU A 160 -19.84 -5.56 2.21
CA LEU A 160 -19.16 -6.02 3.42
C LEU A 160 -18.33 -4.92 4.08
N ILE A 161 -17.81 -3.95 3.32
CA ILE A 161 -17.16 -2.75 3.85
C ILE A 161 -18.15 -1.95 4.68
N GLU A 162 -19.35 -1.65 4.16
CA GLU A 162 -20.37 -0.90 4.90
C GLU A 162 -20.85 -1.67 6.14
N ARG A 163 -21.01 -2.99 6.04
CA ARG A 163 -21.35 -3.83 7.20
C ARG A 163 -20.25 -3.79 8.27
N SER A 164 -18.99 -3.96 7.87
CA SER A 164 -17.83 -3.91 8.78
C SER A 164 -17.72 -2.55 9.44
N LYS A 165 -17.92 -1.46 8.69
CA LYS A 165 -17.96 -0.10 9.22
C LYS A 165 -19.04 0.07 10.29
N ASN A 166 -20.25 -0.44 10.06
CA ASN A 166 -21.34 -0.36 11.02
C ASN A 166 -21.08 -1.17 12.30
N ILE A 167 -20.40 -2.32 12.19
CA ILE A 167 -20.00 -3.13 13.35
C ILE A 167 -18.89 -2.40 14.12
N ILE A 168 -17.81 -2.01 13.43
CA ILE A 168 -16.61 -1.42 14.04
C ILE A 168 -16.93 -0.09 14.74
N LYS A 169 -17.89 0.69 14.22
CA LYS A 169 -18.32 1.95 14.83
C LYS A 169 -19.06 1.79 16.17
N GLN A 170 -19.37 0.57 16.60
CA GLN A 170 -20.09 0.31 17.87
C GLN A 170 -19.19 0.25 19.11
N LYS A 171 -17.87 0.15 18.94
CA LYS A 171 -16.91 0.08 20.06
C LYS A 171 -15.77 1.07 19.87
N ARG A 172 -15.15 1.47 20.98
CA ARG A 172 -13.95 2.32 21.00
C ARG A 172 -12.75 1.55 20.50
N LEU A 173 -11.69 2.25 20.07
CA LEU A 173 -10.48 1.60 19.58
C LEU A 173 -9.86 0.67 20.63
N ASP A 174 -9.76 1.09 21.89
CA ASP A 174 -9.11 0.27 22.93
C ASP A 174 -9.90 -1.03 23.23
N GLU A 175 -11.22 -1.03 23.03
CA GLU A 175 -12.05 -2.23 23.14
C GLU A 175 -11.77 -3.20 21.99
N TRP A 176 -11.67 -2.70 20.75
CA TRP A 176 -11.27 -3.50 19.60
C TRP A 176 -9.86 -4.06 19.76
N MET A 177 -8.93 -3.24 20.25
CA MET A 177 -7.58 -3.72 20.56
C MET A 177 -7.63 -4.83 21.59
N GLY A 178 -8.44 -4.73 22.64
CA GLY A 178 -8.60 -5.82 23.61
C GLY A 178 -9.22 -7.10 23.02
N ILE A 179 -10.17 -6.97 22.08
CA ILE A 179 -10.76 -8.12 21.36
C ILE A 179 -9.73 -8.81 20.46
N PHE A 180 -8.90 -8.03 19.78
CA PHE A 180 -7.89 -8.54 18.83
C PHE A 180 -6.51 -8.77 19.46
N ASP A 181 -6.31 -8.43 20.74
CA ASP A 181 -5.10 -8.70 21.51
C ASP A 181 -5.04 -10.19 21.87
N LEU A 182 -4.80 -11.00 20.84
CA LEU A 182 -4.49 -12.40 20.96
C LEU A 182 -2.97 -12.54 20.93
N ARG A 183 -2.36 -12.53 22.12
CA ARG A 183 -1.07 -13.20 22.32
C ARG A 183 -1.22 -14.59 21.73
N GLU A 184 -0.35 -14.95 20.78
CA GLU A 184 -0.35 -16.29 20.20
C GLU A 184 -0.32 -17.34 21.33
N SER A 185 -1.41 -18.10 21.46
CA SER A 185 -1.44 -19.37 22.19
C SER A 185 -1.23 -20.51 21.21
#